data_AF-A0AAU6FAA1-F1
#
_entry.id   AF-A0AAU6FAA1-F1
#
_cell.length_a   1.000
_cell.length_b   1.000
_cell.length_c   1.000
_cell.angle_alpha   90.00
_cell.angle_beta   90.00
_cell.angle_gamma   90.00
#
_symmetry.space_group_name_H-M   'P 1'
#
loop_
_entity.id
_entity.type
_entity.pdbx_description
1 polymer ?
#
loop_
_entity_poly.entity_id
_entity_poly.type
_entity_poly.pdbx_seq_one_letter_code
_entity_poly.pdbx_strand_id
1 'polypeptide(L)'
;MSERPELPEEDPESLPGPGSLCWRLLGQRRMLLVTGRALVLEAALPAGGAALAQHSTYRTRPLRRLELTLDSLQRLTYGDEDTREKEFARIRRVHRHINGTDEQGRSYSGLHDESRLWIALTLFDAMVEMERLGGRPLSPAAESQLWAEWRTITVAFGIADEVVPRDLAACRAHWDAVVAEELEDNAEVRHLMGALYATVPAPDWLARCPKPLWHLATRAAGAVMGSVLRADLPDTYRRRLGLRANGHDRAVSWLVHHSARWALVGQPARRRYLPLAATALGGGQLQPHTARRPLPTPRRTPRDVRSARVATFFDDVLDQTGDNFITREDLYAMARSVCWPLDLSDTAEQRVYEAFDAWWTQLSALDADGDGRVSRTEFLTATLPVAGTASPYVQQGLLPAMAAVFDAADSDGNGHLDMAEYRTVFGPKLHSADLNRAFHELDSDGDGQITKPEFLDALTQFFTVRADFEAGARLFGR
;
A
#
# COMPACT_ATOMS: atom_id res chain seq x y z
N MET A 1 10.33 -51.69 20.61
CA MET A 1 10.75 -50.82 19.48
C MET A 1 9.56 -49.94 19.16
N SER A 2 9.61 -48.66 19.55
CA SER A 2 8.54 -47.69 19.27
C SER A 2 8.87 -47.06 17.93
N GLU A 3 8.05 -47.32 16.92
CA GLU A 3 8.14 -46.65 15.61
C GLU A 3 7.96 -45.14 15.81
N ARG A 4 8.92 -44.37 15.29
CA ARG A 4 8.74 -42.92 15.12
C ARG A 4 7.74 -42.73 13.97
N PRO A 5 6.79 -41.79 14.07
CA PRO A 5 5.98 -41.44 12.92
C PRO A 5 6.91 -40.87 11.84
N GLU A 6 6.91 -41.47 10.66
CA GLU A 6 7.47 -40.86 9.45
C GLU A 6 6.73 -39.53 9.23
N LEU A 7 7.49 -38.43 9.18
CA LEU A 7 6.98 -37.14 8.74
C LEU A 7 6.61 -37.28 7.26
N PRO A 8 5.50 -36.67 6.80
CA PRO A 8 5.14 -36.72 5.38
C PRO A 8 6.29 -36.17 4.55
N GLU A 9 6.69 -36.90 3.49
CA GLU A 9 7.59 -36.36 2.48
C GLU A 9 6.93 -35.12 1.87
N GLU A 10 7.46 -33.94 2.18
CA GLU A 10 7.02 -32.68 1.57
C GLU A 10 7.36 -32.73 0.09
N ASP A 11 6.34 -32.56 -0.75
CA ASP A 11 6.47 -32.45 -2.20
C ASP A 11 7.42 -31.27 -2.52
N PRO A 12 8.54 -31.48 -3.23
CA PRO A 12 9.53 -30.43 -3.50
C PRO A 12 8.99 -29.22 -4.30
N GLU A 13 7.79 -29.32 -4.86
CA GLU A 13 7.07 -28.21 -5.52
C GLU A 13 6.06 -27.50 -4.60
N SER A 14 5.83 -27.97 -3.37
CA SER A 14 4.89 -27.34 -2.45
C SER A 14 5.45 -26.03 -1.88
N LEU A 15 4.60 -24.98 -1.88
CA LEU A 15 4.94 -23.70 -1.28
C LEU A 15 5.21 -23.84 0.24
N PRO A 16 6.08 -22.99 0.83
CA PRO A 16 6.49 -23.14 2.22
C PRO A 16 5.28 -23.07 3.16
N GLY A 17 5.15 -24.08 4.01
CA GLY A 17 4.03 -24.24 4.94
C GLY A 17 4.34 -23.90 6.40
N PRO A 18 3.38 -24.17 7.30
CA PRO A 18 3.58 -24.05 8.74
C PRO A 18 4.79 -24.86 9.22
N GLY A 19 5.79 -24.20 9.81
CA GLY A 19 7.03 -24.83 10.28
C GLY A 19 8.27 -24.44 9.48
N SER A 20 8.08 -23.91 8.26
CA SER A 20 9.15 -23.37 7.42
C SER A 20 9.85 -22.16 8.06
N LEU A 21 11.09 -21.91 7.67
CA LEU A 21 11.84 -20.73 8.11
C LEU A 21 11.18 -19.44 7.60
N CYS A 22 10.67 -19.45 6.38
CA CYS A 22 9.96 -18.32 5.78
C CYS A 22 8.75 -17.88 6.63
N TRP A 23 7.87 -18.83 7.02
CA TRP A 23 6.74 -18.56 7.91
C TRP A 23 7.17 -18.05 9.28
N ARG A 24 8.29 -18.57 9.80
CA ARG A 24 8.79 -18.17 11.11
C ARG A 24 9.36 -16.75 11.10
N LEU A 25 9.98 -16.31 10.01
CA LEU A 25 10.73 -15.06 9.92
C LEU A 25 9.91 -13.89 9.36
N LEU A 26 9.26 -14.05 8.21
CA LEU A 26 8.63 -12.94 7.47
C LEU A 26 7.52 -12.25 8.27
N GLY A 27 6.78 -13.00 9.08
CA GLY A 27 5.63 -12.49 9.82
C GLY A 27 6.00 -11.76 11.11
N GLN A 28 7.28 -11.74 11.50
CA GLN A 28 7.67 -11.16 12.77
C GLN A 28 7.57 -9.64 12.73
N ARG A 29 7.11 -9.02 13.83
CA ARG A 29 7.09 -7.56 13.95
C ARG A 29 8.46 -6.91 13.88
N ARG A 30 9.53 -7.68 14.14
CA ARG A 30 10.91 -7.23 13.95
C ARG A 30 11.24 -6.92 12.49
N MET A 31 10.51 -7.49 11.53
CA MET A 31 10.66 -7.14 10.11
C MET A 31 10.50 -5.64 9.88
N LEU A 32 9.65 -4.96 10.64
CA LEU A 32 9.46 -3.50 10.52
C LEU A 32 10.75 -2.69 10.71
N LEU A 33 11.74 -3.22 11.45
CA LEU A 33 13.03 -2.55 11.64
C LEU A 33 13.95 -2.66 10.42
N VAL A 34 13.79 -3.72 9.63
CA VAL A 34 14.58 -3.96 8.41
C VAL A 34 13.80 -3.62 7.13
N THR A 35 12.48 -3.41 7.21
CA THR A 35 11.68 -2.98 6.06
C THR A 35 12.17 -1.65 5.50
N GLY A 36 12.61 -0.72 6.35
CA GLY A 36 13.21 0.52 5.87
C GLY A 36 14.47 0.30 5.02
N ARG A 37 15.31 -0.69 5.37
CA ARG A 37 16.47 -1.10 4.57
C ARG A 37 16.03 -1.66 3.22
N ALA A 38 15.05 -2.57 3.21
CA ALA A 38 14.52 -3.15 1.98
C ALA A 38 13.98 -2.06 1.04
N LEU A 39 13.12 -1.17 1.54
CA LEU A 39 12.53 -0.08 0.75
C LEU A 39 13.60 0.86 0.15
N VAL A 40 14.67 1.15 0.88
CA VAL A 40 15.78 1.95 0.33
C VAL A 40 16.49 1.21 -0.79
N LEU A 41 16.74 -0.09 -0.66
CA LEU A 41 17.40 -0.89 -1.69
C LEU A 41 16.49 -1.11 -2.92
N GLU A 42 15.18 -1.26 -2.72
CA GLU A 42 14.18 -1.32 -3.80
C GLU A 42 14.15 0.01 -4.57
N ALA A 43 14.09 1.14 -3.86
CA ALA A 43 14.07 2.47 -4.47
C ALA A 43 15.39 2.85 -5.14
N ALA A 44 16.51 2.25 -4.71
CA ALA A 44 17.82 2.48 -5.29
C ALA A 44 17.99 1.84 -6.67
N LEU A 45 17.21 0.80 -6.99
CA LEU A 45 17.18 0.27 -8.35
C LEU A 45 16.53 1.32 -9.27
N PRO A 46 17.11 1.67 -10.43
CA PRO A 46 16.57 2.72 -11.29
C PRO A 46 15.08 2.59 -11.62
N ALA A 47 14.67 1.40 -12.07
CA ALA A 47 13.27 1.09 -12.36
C ALA A 47 12.38 1.20 -11.10
N GLY A 48 12.90 0.76 -9.95
CA GLY A 48 12.21 0.82 -8.66
C GLY A 48 11.99 2.27 -8.20
N GLY A 49 13.03 3.10 -8.25
CA GLY A 49 12.95 4.53 -7.92
C GLY A 49 11.98 5.29 -8.83
N ALA A 50 12.06 5.08 -10.14
CA ALA A 50 11.16 5.70 -11.11
C ALA A 50 9.70 5.29 -10.90
N ALA A 51 9.44 3.98 -10.72
CA ALA A 51 8.11 3.47 -10.42
C ALA A 51 7.56 4.03 -9.09
N LEU A 52 8.41 4.17 -8.08
CA LEU A 52 8.01 4.73 -6.79
C LEU A 52 7.67 6.22 -6.89
N ALA A 53 8.45 6.97 -7.66
CA ALA A 53 8.22 8.40 -7.90
C ALA A 53 6.93 8.66 -8.70
N GLN A 54 6.69 7.89 -9.76
CA GLN A 54 5.64 8.16 -10.75
C GLN A 54 4.31 7.45 -10.43
N HIS A 55 4.34 6.40 -9.62
CA HIS A 55 3.17 5.53 -9.43
C HIS A 55 2.87 5.18 -7.97
N SER A 56 3.51 5.77 -6.96
CA SER A 56 3.27 5.38 -5.57
C SER A 56 2.83 6.55 -4.69
N THR A 57 1.76 6.36 -3.92
CA THR A 57 1.28 7.32 -2.90
C THR A 57 2.15 7.31 -1.63
N TYR A 58 3.39 6.82 -1.69
CA TYR A 58 4.18 6.57 -0.49
C TYR A 58 4.66 7.85 0.19
N ARG A 59 4.88 8.94 -0.56
CA ARG A 59 5.25 10.25 0.01
C ARG A 59 4.14 10.85 0.87
N THR A 60 2.91 10.48 0.54
CA THR A 60 1.69 11.22 0.88
C THR A 60 0.92 10.44 1.93
N ARG A 61 0.83 9.11 1.73
CA ARG A 61 0.24 8.14 2.65
C ARG A 61 1.24 7.01 2.96
N PRO A 62 2.39 7.31 3.61
CA PRO A 62 3.47 6.35 3.83
C PRO A 62 3.05 5.13 4.65
N LEU A 63 2.31 5.36 5.75
CA LEU A 63 1.84 4.27 6.61
C LEU A 63 0.85 3.36 5.88
N ARG A 64 -0.10 3.94 5.13
CA ARG A 64 -1.06 3.19 4.32
C ARG A 64 -0.36 2.35 3.26
N ARG A 65 0.63 2.93 2.57
CA ARG A 65 1.39 2.22 1.54
C ARG A 65 2.15 1.02 2.13
N LEU A 66 2.78 1.22 3.28
CA LEU A 66 3.48 0.16 4.01
C LEU A 66 2.52 -0.93 4.48
N GLU A 67 1.37 -0.56 5.05
CA GLU A 67 0.33 -1.51 5.47
C GLU A 67 -0.12 -2.40 4.30
N LEU A 68 -0.36 -1.84 3.11
CA LEU A 68 -0.74 -2.59 1.91
C LEU A 68 0.32 -3.59 1.47
N THR A 69 1.60 -3.20 1.48
CA THR A 69 2.70 -4.12 1.16
C THR A 69 2.79 -5.26 2.18
N LEU A 70 2.67 -4.95 3.48
CA LEU A 70 2.74 -5.96 4.53
C LEU A 70 1.54 -6.92 4.52
N ASP A 71 0.34 -6.43 4.19
CA ASP A 71 -0.86 -7.27 4.03
C ASP A 71 -0.67 -8.23 2.84
N SER A 72 -0.20 -7.69 1.71
CA SER A 72 0.10 -8.45 0.50
C SER A 72 1.12 -9.56 0.74
N LEU A 73 2.28 -9.23 1.33
CA LEU A 73 3.32 -10.21 1.67
C LEU A 73 2.82 -11.30 2.61
N GLN A 74 1.95 -10.94 3.56
CA GLN A 74 1.34 -11.91 4.45
C GLN A 74 0.34 -12.81 3.73
N ARG A 75 -0.44 -12.32 2.77
CA ARG A 75 -1.34 -13.18 1.96
C ARG A 75 -0.55 -14.16 1.11
N LEU A 76 0.51 -13.71 0.46
CA LEU A 76 1.36 -14.57 -0.36
C LEU A 76 1.99 -15.71 0.46
N THR A 77 2.34 -15.43 1.71
CA THR A 77 3.05 -16.42 2.56
C THR A 77 2.08 -17.30 3.34
N TYR A 78 1.12 -16.68 4.04
CA TYR A 78 0.24 -17.33 5.01
C TYR A 78 -1.14 -17.69 4.45
N GLY A 79 -1.51 -17.18 3.26
CA GLY A 79 -2.73 -17.51 2.54
C GLY A 79 -2.87 -18.99 2.25
N ASP A 80 -4.11 -19.47 2.07
CA ASP A 80 -4.34 -20.72 1.34
C ASP A 80 -4.08 -20.52 -0.16
N GLU A 81 -4.14 -21.61 -0.93
CA GLU A 81 -3.85 -21.59 -2.38
C GLU A 81 -4.71 -20.57 -3.14
N ASP A 82 -6.02 -20.57 -2.89
CA ASP A 82 -6.96 -19.61 -3.50
C ASP A 82 -6.63 -18.15 -3.13
N THR A 83 -6.35 -17.87 -1.85
CA THR A 83 -5.93 -16.53 -1.41
C THR A 83 -4.65 -16.07 -2.10
N ARG A 84 -3.67 -16.98 -2.25
CA ARG A 84 -2.40 -16.67 -2.90
C ARG A 84 -2.58 -16.44 -4.39
N GLU A 85 -3.35 -17.27 -5.08
CA GLU A 85 -3.58 -17.16 -6.51
C GLU A 85 -4.30 -15.84 -6.86
N LYS A 86 -5.32 -15.49 -6.07
CA LYS A 86 -6.00 -14.18 -6.16
C LYS A 86 -5.03 -13.03 -5.93
N GLU A 87 -4.17 -13.14 -4.92
CA GLU A 87 -3.18 -12.10 -4.61
C GLU A 87 -2.13 -11.96 -5.71
N PHE A 88 -1.65 -13.06 -6.30
CA PHE A 88 -0.76 -13.04 -7.45
C PHE A 88 -1.42 -12.37 -8.67
N ALA A 89 -2.66 -12.74 -8.99
CA ALA A 89 -3.41 -12.12 -10.08
C ALA A 89 -3.59 -10.61 -9.86
N ARG A 90 -3.93 -10.22 -8.63
CA ARG A 90 -4.09 -8.82 -8.22
C ARG A 90 -2.80 -8.03 -8.39
N ILE A 91 -1.66 -8.55 -7.94
CA ILE A 91 -0.36 -7.87 -8.08
C ILE A 91 0.04 -7.76 -9.55
N ARG A 92 -0.18 -8.80 -10.36
CA ARG A 92 0.09 -8.76 -11.81
C ARG A 92 -0.70 -7.67 -12.53
N ARG A 93 -2.01 -7.52 -12.24
CA ARG A 93 -2.84 -6.43 -12.79
C ARG A 93 -2.26 -5.06 -12.49
N VAL A 94 -1.88 -4.83 -11.23
CA VAL A 94 -1.28 -3.57 -10.80
C VAL A 94 0.04 -3.32 -11.50
N HIS A 95 0.94 -4.31 -11.51
CA HIS A 95 2.28 -4.18 -12.09
C HIS A 95 2.23 -3.96 -13.61
N ARG A 96 1.18 -4.43 -14.30
CA ARG A 96 0.95 -4.14 -15.73
C ARG A 96 0.79 -2.65 -16.01
N HIS A 97 0.31 -1.86 -15.05
CA HIS A 97 0.09 -0.41 -15.20
C HIS A 97 1.23 0.44 -14.64
N ILE A 98 2.30 -0.18 -14.14
CA ILE A 98 3.50 0.50 -13.66
C ILE A 98 4.51 0.49 -14.79
N ASN A 99 4.37 1.39 -15.76
CA ASN A 99 5.34 1.53 -16.84
C ASN A 99 5.60 3.00 -17.08
N GLY A 100 6.81 3.31 -17.49
CA GLY A 100 7.18 4.67 -17.82
C GLY A 100 8.61 4.77 -18.30
N THR A 101 9.10 6.00 -18.26
CA THR A 101 10.48 6.34 -18.56
C THR A 101 11.03 7.13 -17.39
N ASP A 102 12.23 6.82 -16.96
CA ASP A 102 12.90 7.56 -15.87
C ASP A 102 13.48 8.91 -16.35
N GLU A 103 14.05 9.68 -15.42
CA GLU A 103 14.65 10.99 -15.70
C GLU A 103 15.84 10.93 -16.67
N GLN A 104 16.45 9.75 -16.83
CA GLN A 104 17.59 9.49 -17.72
C GLN A 104 17.14 8.96 -19.09
N GLY A 105 15.84 8.81 -19.33
CA GLY A 105 15.29 8.31 -20.60
C GLY A 105 15.24 6.79 -20.73
N ARG A 106 15.49 6.03 -19.65
CA ARG A 106 15.40 4.56 -19.64
C ARG A 106 13.95 4.15 -19.45
N SER A 107 13.45 3.28 -20.32
CA SER A 107 12.12 2.69 -20.15
C SER A 107 12.13 1.65 -19.03
N TYR A 108 11.04 1.58 -18.28
CA TYR A 108 10.85 0.56 -17.25
C TYR A 108 9.44 -0.02 -17.30
N SER A 109 9.30 -1.26 -16.82
CA SER A 109 8.03 -1.96 -16.68
C SER A 109 7.98 -2.72 -15.36
N GLY A 110 6.85 -2.63 -14.66
CA GLY A 110 6.56 -3.35 -13.43
C GLY A 110 6.43 -4.86 -13.63
N LEU A 111 6.32 -5.32 -14.88
CA LEU A 111 6.34 -6.74 -15.24
C LEU A 111 7.74 -7.26 -15.55
N HIS A 112 8.78 -6.41 -15.53
CA HIS A 112 10.14 -6.85 -15.83
C HIS A 112 10.70 -7.75 -14.72
N ASP A 113 11.07 -8.98 -15.07
CA ASP A 113 11.48 -10.05 -14.15
C ASP A 113 12.67 -9.65 -13.27
N GLU A 114 13.70 -9.00 -13.82
CA GLU A 114 14.88 -8.59 -13.04
C GLU A 114 14.52 -7.61 -11.93
N SER A 115 13.65 -6.63 -12.21
CA SER A 115 13.20 -5.68 -11.20
C SER A 115 12.33 -6.34 -10.13
N ARG A 116 11.47 -7.29 -10.53
CA ARG A 116 10.64 -8.07 -9.58
C ARG A 116 11.49 -9.02 -8.73
N LEU A 117 12.50 -9.65 -9.34
CA LEU A 117 13.48 -10.48 -8.63
C LEU A 117 14.21 -9.65 -7.59
N TRP A 118 14.71 -8.46 -7.95
CA TRP A 118 15.39 -7.58 -7.00
C TRP A 118 14.54 -7.29 -5.77
N ILE A 119 13.26 -6.94 -5.94
CA ILE A 119 12.33 -6.74 -4.82
C ILE A 119 12.25 -8.01 -3.95
N ALA A 120 12.07 -9.19 -4.55
CA ALA A 120 12.04 -10.45 -3.82
C ALA A 120 13.35 -10.71 -3.05
N LEU A 121 14.51 -10.39 -3.64
CA LEU A 121 15.82 -10.54 -2.99
C LEU A 121 15.99 -9.60 -1.81
N THR A 122 15.49 -8.36 -1.88
CA THR A 122 15.56 -7.43 -0.73
C THR A 122 14.74 -7.91 0.46
N LEU A 123 13.64 -8.63 0.23
CA LEU A 123 12.83 -9.23 1.29
C LEU A 123 13.52 -10.46 1.90
N PHE A 124 14.17 -11.29 1.08
CA PHE A 124 15.03 -12.37 1.56
C PHE A 124 16.16 -11.84 2.43
N ASP A 125 16.92 -10.85 1.93
CA ASP A 125 17.99 -10.18 2.66
C ASP A 125 17.47 -9.56 3.97
N ALA A 126 16.30 -8.93 3.96
CA ALA A 126 15.69 -8.38 5.17
C ALA A 126 15.45 -9.46 6.25
N MET A 127 14.98 -10.66 5.87
CA MET A 127 14.80 -11.76 6.83
C MET A 127 16.14 -12.24 7.42
N VAL A 128 17.18 -12.36 6.60
CA VAL A 128 18.54 -12.73 7.03
C VAL A 128 19.12 -11.67 7.96
N GLU A 129 19.04 -10.41 7.56
CA GLU A 129 19.59 -9.27 8.30
C GLU A 129 18.85 -9.03 9.62
N MET A 130 17.53 -9.26 9.68
CA MET A 130 16.76 -9.19 10.93
C MET A 130 17.33 -10.13 12.01
N GLU A 131 17.71 -11.35 11.63
CA GLU A 131 18.33 -12.32 12.54
C GLU A 131 19.78 -11.94 12.87
N ARG A 132 20.56 -11.54 11.86
CA ARG A 132 21.96 -11.10 12.04
C ARG A 132 22.07 -9.88 12.96
N LEU A 133 21.35 -8.80 12.66
CA LEU A 133 21.33 -7.55 13.43
C LEU A 133 20.69 -7.73 14.80
N GLY A 134 19.75 -8.68 14.94
CA GLY A 134 19.20 -9.08 16.22
C GLY A 134 20.17 -9.88 17.12
N GLY A 135 21.35 -10.23 16.63
CA GLY A 135 22.37 -10.99 17.38
C GLY A 135 22.16 -12.51 17.36
N ARG A 136 21.42 -13.03 16.38
CA ARG A 136 21.18 -14.47 16.16
C ARG A 136 21.32 -14.84 14.68
N PRO A 137 22.50 -14.64 14.07
CA PRO A 137 22.68 -14.93 12.66
C PRO A 137 22.28 -16.38 12.33
N LEU A 138 21.64 -16.56 11.17
CA LEU A 138 21.30 -17.88 10.67
C LEU A 138 22.60 -18.68 10.41
N SER A 139 22.57 -19.98 10.72
CA SER A 139 23.64 -20.87 10.27
C SER A 139 23.64 -20.98 8.74
N PRO A 140 24.76 -21.30 8.09
CA PRO A 140 24.81 -21.46 6.63
C PRO A 140 23.75 -22.43 6.09
N ALA A 141 23.52 -23.57 6.77
CA ALA A 141 22.49 -24.52 6.39
C ALA A 141 21.06 -23.95 6.48
N ALA A 142 20.77 -23.19 7.55
CA ALA A 142 19.47 -22.54 7.73
C ALA A 142 19.25 -21.42 6.70
N GLU A 143 20.29 -20.69 6.30
CA GLU A 143 20.17 -19.67 5.26
C GLU A 143 19.97 -20.31 3.87
N SER A 144 20.65 -21.41 3.57
CA SER A 144 20.41 -22.19 2.35
C SER A 144 18.99 -22.76 2.30
N GLN A 145 18.48 -23.26 3.42
CA GLN A 145 17.08 -23.69 3.54
C GLN A 145 16.13 -22.53 3.30
N LEU A 146 16.35 -21.38 3.95
CA LEU A 146 15.51 -20.20 3.77
C LEU A 146 15.49 -19.73 2.31
N TRP A 147 16.64 -19.79 1.63
CA TRP A 147 16.71 -19.46 0.20
C TRP A 147 15.90 -20.44 -0.65
N ALA A 148 16.02 -21.75 -0.40
CA ALA A 148 15.25 -22.75 -1.13
C ALA A 148 13.74 -22.52 -0.96
N GLU A 149 13.28 -22.28 0.28
CA GLU A 149 11.89 -21.93 0.58
C GLU A 149 11.47 -20.63 -0.14
N TRP A 150 12.26 -19.57 -0.06
CA TRP A 150 11.94 -18.28 -0.66
C TRP A 150 11.93 -18.32 -2.20
N ARG A 151 12.80 -19.15 -2.80
CA ARG A 151 12.84 -19.38 -4.25
C ARG A 151 11.50 -19.91 -4.76
N THR A 152 10.88 -20.87 -4.08
CA THR A 152 9.58 -21.42 -4.49
C THR A 152 8.49 -20.33 -4.53
N ILE A 153 8.45 -19.44 -3.52
CA ILE A 153 7.53 -18.30 -3.49
C ILE A 153 7.83 -17.34 -4.65
N THR A 154 9.12 -17.07 -4.92
CA THR A 154 9.56 -16.15 -5.98
C THR A 154 9.17 -16.65 -7.38
N VAL A 155 9.30 -17.96 -7.63
CA VAL A 155 8.87 -18.59 -8.89
C VAL A 155 7.35 -18.60 -8.99
N ALA A 156 6.64 -18.96 -7.92
CA ALA A 156 5.17 -18.95 -7.89
C ALA A 156 4.56 -17.55 -8.08
N PHE A 157 5.30 -16.50 -7.70
CA PHE A 157 4.97 -15.11 -8.00
C PHE A 157 4.97 -14.78 -9.50
N GLY A 158 5.48 -15.70 -10.33
CA GLY A 158 5.50 -15.60 -11.78
C GLY A 158 6.74 -14.87 -12.29
N ILE A 159 7.85 -14.95 -11.58
CA ILE A 159 9.18 -14.60 -12.11
C ILE A 159 9.74 -15.87 -12.78
N ALA A 160 10.25 -15.73 -14.00
CA ALA A 160 10.77 -16.84 -14.77
C ALA A 160 11.85 -17.61 -14.00
N ASP A 161 11.73 -18.94 -13.96
CA ASP A 161 12.62 -19.83 -13.18
C ASP A 161 14.09 -19.68 -13.59
N GLU A 162 14.33 -19.34 -14.86
CA GLU A 162 15.65 -19.11 -15.44
C GLU A 162 16.34 -17.85 -14.89
N VAL A 163 15.55 -16.86 -14.48
CA VAL A 163 16.03 -15.59 -13.89
C VAL A 163 16.31 -15.78 -12.40
N VAL A 164 15.53 -16.62 -11.70
CA VAL A 164 15.69 -16.82 -10.25
C VAL A 164 16.94 -17.65 -9.94
N PRO A 165 17.88 -17.14 -9.12
CA PRO A 165 19.11 -17.87 -8.79
C PRO A 165 18.85 -19.28 -8.26
N ARG A 166 19.61 -20.26 -8.76
CA ARG A 166 19.38 -21.68 -8.43
C ARG A 166 19.71 -22.03 -6.99
N ASP A 167 20.73 -21.39 -6.43
CA ASP A 167 21.20 -21.65 -5.07
C ASP A 167 21.62 -20.36 -4.36
N LEU A 168 21.94 -20.48 -3.07
CA LEU A 168 22.33 -19.34 -2.23
C LEU A 168 23.61 -18.67 -2.73
N ALA A 169 24.55 -19.42 -3.35
CA ALA A 169 25.79 -18.85 -3.84
C ALA A 169 25.53 -17.95 -5.06
N ALA A 170 24.71 -18.40 -6.00
CA ALA A 170 24.24 -17.62 -7.13
C ALA A 170 23.42 -16.40 -6.67
N CYS A 171 22.55 -16.57 -5.66
CA CYS A 171 21.80 -15.47 -5.07
C CYS A 171 22.72 -14.38 -4.52
N ARG A 172 23.76 -14.74 -3.76
CA ARG A 172 24.72 -13.77 -3.22
C ARG A 172 25.55 -13.10 -4.31
N ALA A 173 25.99 -13.85 -5.32
CA ALA A 173 26.74 -13.28 -6.43
C ALA A 173 25.91 -12.24 -7.21
N HIS A 174 24.65 -12.55 -7.49
CA HIS A 174 23.72 -11.60 -8.12
C HIS A 174 23.48 -10.38 -7.22
N TRP A 175 23.24 -10.58 -5.92
CA TRP A 175 23.09 -9.49 -4.96
C TRP A 175 24.29 -8.54 -4.95
N ASP A 176 25.50 -9.09 -4.84
CA ASP A 176 26.73 -8.29 -4.78
C ASP A 176 26.94 -7.48 -6.07
N ALA A 177 26.60 -8.05 -7.24
CA ALA A 177 26.67 -7.36 -8.53
C ALA A 177 25.70 -6.17 -8.59
N VAL A 178 24.41 -6.38 -8.30
CA VAL A 178 23.39 -5.31 -8.35
C VAL A 178 23.75 -4.19 -7.37
N VAL A 179 24.14 -4.53 -6.14
CA VAL A 179 24.55 -3.55 -5.11
C VAL A 179 25.76 -2.73 -5.56
N ALA A 180 26.75 -3.38 -6.18
CA ALA A 180 27.99 -2.73 -6.59
C ALA A 180 27.82 -1.87 -7.84
N GLU A 181 26.98 -2.28 -8.78
CA GLU A 181 26.97 -1.74 -10.15
C GLU A 181 25.70 -0.96 -10.47
N GLU A 182 24.53 -1.43 -10.06
CA GLU A 182 23.24 -0.93 -10.57
C GLU A 182 22.55 0.09 -9.65
N LEU A 183 22.71 -0.03 -8.32
CA LEU A 183 21.99 0.84 -7.39
C LEU A 183 22.43 2.32 -7.45
N GLU A 184 21.48 3.24 -7.58
CA GLU A 184 21.71 4.68 -7.74
C GLU A 184 21.38 5.49 -6.48
N ASP A 185 21.97 6.69 -6.38
CA ASP A 185 21.58 7.73 -5.41
C ASP A 185 20.55 8.66 -6.06
N ASN A 186 19.27 8.35 -5.89
CA ASN A 186 18.17 9.13 -6.46
C ASN A 186 17.38 9.90 -5.38
N ALA A 187 16.42 10.73 -5.82
CA ALA A 187 15.60 11.54 -4.91
C ALA A 187 14.79 10.67 -3.93
N GLU A 188 14.30 9.51 -4.36
CA GLU A 188 13.52 8.59 -3.52
C GLU A 188 14.38 7.99 -2.40
N VAL A 189 15.60 7.55 -2.71
CA VAL A 189 16.56 7.05 -1.70
C VAL A 189 16.83 8.12 -0.64
N ARG A 190 17.13 9.34 -1.05
CA ARG A 190 17.38 10.46 -0.12
C ARG A 190 16.16 10.78 0.73
N HIS A 191 14.97 10.70 0.15
CA HIS A 191 13.71 10.90 0.87
C HIS A 191 13.46 9.80 1.92
N LEU A 192 13.64 8.52 1.55
CA LEU A 192 13.47 7.37 2.45
C LEU A 192 14.49 7.35 3.59
N MET A 193 15.71 7.82 3.33
CA MET A 193 16.80 7.85 4.31
C MET A 193 16.64 8.91 5.42
N GLY A 194 15.77 9.92 5.25
CA GLY A 194 15.67 11.01 6.23
C GLY A 194 14.32 11.72 6.32
N ALA A 195 13.70 12.03 5.20
CA ALA A 195 12.48 12.84 5.18
C ALA A 195 11.24 12.05 5.60
N LEU A 196 11.12 10.79 5.15
CA LEU A 196 9.96 9.93 5.39
C LEU A 196 9.55 9.89 6.87
N TYR A 197 10.50 9.66 7.77
CA TYR A 197 10.23 9.48 9.20
C TYR A 197 9.99 10.81 9.94
N ALA A 198 10.46 11.93 9.40
CA ALA A 198 10.32 13.24 10.01
C ALA A 198 8.91 13.85 9.78
N THR A 199 8.25 13.45 8.69
CA THR A 199 6.98 14.04 8.21
C THR A 199 5.76 13.14 8.37
N VAL A 200 5.89 11.97 9.02
CA VAL A 200 4.77 11.04 9.21
C VAL A 200 3.63 11.74 9.99
N PRO A 201 2.40 11.77 9.43
CA PRO A 201 1.26 12.34 10.14
C PRO A 201 0.93 11.53 11.40
N ALA A 202 0.37 12.19 12.41
CA ALA A 202 -0.07 11.52 13.62
C ALA A 202 -1.14 10.47 13.27
N PRO A 203 -0.96 9.20 13.67
CA PRO A 203 -2.02 8.22 13.53
C PRO A 203 -3.31 8.71 14.21
N ASP A 204 -4.47 8.31 13.70
CA ASP A 204 -5.76 8.84 14.19
C ASP A 204 -5.98 8.61 15.69
N TRP A 205 -5.46 7.51 16.24
CA TRP A 205 -5.52 7.22 17.68
C TRP A 205 -4.67 8.19 18.54
N LEU A 206 -3.76 8.94 17.91
CA LEU A 206 -2.97 10.04 18.48
C LEU A 206 -3.42 11.41 17.99
N ALA A 207 -4.59 11.55 17.33
CA ALA A 207 -5.05 12.85 16.82
C ALA A 207 -5.20 13.94 17.89
N ARG A 208 -5.30 13.56 19.17
CA ARG A 208 -5.35 14.48 20.33
C ARG A 208 -3.96 14.90 20.85
N CYS A 209 -2.88 14.33 20.30
CA CYS A 209 -1.52 14.70 20.67
C CYS A 209 -1.24 16.15 20.23
N PRO A 210 -0.73 17.02 21.11
CA PRO A 210 -0.31 18.36 20.70
C PRO A 210 0.68 18.29 19.54
N LYS A 211 0.37 18.98 18.42
CA LYS A 211 1.20 18.97 17.19
C LYS A 211 2.71 19.18 17.48
N PRO A 212 3.14 20.11 18.35
CA PRO A 212 4.56 20.28 18.65
C PRO A 212 5.21 19.04 19.28
N LEU A 213 4.50 18.33 20.16
CA LEU A 213 4.99 17.10 20.76
C LEU A 213 5.08 15.97 19.73
N TRP A 214 4.10 15.88 18.83
CA TRP A 214 4.16 14.93 17.71
C TRP A 214 5.35 15.21 16.80
N HIS A 215 5.55 16.46 16.40
CA HIS A 215 6.71 16.85 15.58
C HIS A 215 8.05 16.57 16.28
N LEU A 216 8.14 16.77 17.59
CA LEU A 216 9.33 16.41 18.34
C LEU A 216 9.56 14.89 18.33
N ALA A 217 8.49 14.11 18.52
CA ALA A 217 8.55 12.65 18.48
C ALA A 217 8.95 12.13 17.09
N THR A 218 8.38 12.65 16.00
CA THR A 218 8.74 12.24 14.63
C THR A 218 10.16 12.65 14.25
N ARG A 219 10.64 13.81 14.71
CA ARG A 219 12.05 14.20 14.53
C ARG A 219 13.00 13.27 15.27
N ALA A 220 12.68 12.92 16.52
CA ALA A 220 13.49 11.97 17.29
C ALA A 220 13.47 10.57 16.65
N ALA A 221 12.30 10.08 16.25
CA ALA A 221 12.15 8.82 15.55
C ALA A 221 12.91 8.82 14.21
N GLY A 222 12.84 9.91 13.45
CA GLY A 222 13.58 10.08 12.21
C GLY A 222 15.09 10.13 12.41
N ALA A 223 15.59 10.74 13.50
CA ALA A 223 17.01 10.69 13.82
C ALA A 223 17.47 9.26 14.15
N VAL A 224 16.71 8.53 14.96
CA VAL A 224 17.00 7.13 15.31
C VAL A 224 16.96 6.26 14.05
N MET A 225 15.89 6.32 13.27
CA MET A 225 15.76 5.52 12.05
C MET A 225 16.78 5.90 10.99
N GLY A 226 17.12 7.18 10.85
CA GLY A 226 18.20 7.62 9.97
C GLY A 226 19.57 7.07 10.39
N SER A 227 19.85 6.95 11.70
CA SER A 227 21.04 6.24 12.19
C SER A 227 20.99 4.74 11.92
N VAL A 228 19.84 4.10 12.14
CA VAL A 228 19.62 2.67 11.85
C VAL A 228 19.86 2.40 10.36
N LEU A 229 19.22 3.12 9.45
CA LEU A 229 19.36 2.91 8.00
C LEU A 229 20.80 3.14 7.52
N ARG A 230 21.48 4.20 8.00
CA ARG A 230 22.89 4.44 7.67
C ARG A 230 23.81 3.34 8.20
N ALA A 231 23.50 2.74 9.34
CA ALA A 231 24.27 1.63 9.88
C ALA A 231 23.99 0.31 9.17
N ASP A 232 22.74 0.10 8.75
CA ASP A 232 22.24 -1.20 8.33
C ASP A 232 22.41 -1.42 6.83
N LEU A 233 22.46 -0.39 5.97
CA LEU A 233 22.66 -0.55 4.51
C LEU A 233 23.97 -1.29 4.15
N PRO A 234 24.03 -1.99 2.99
CA PRO A 234 25.22 -2.72 2.56
C PRO A 234 26.44 -1.79 2.49
N ASP A 235 27.58 -2.26 2.98
CA ASP A 235 28.82 -1.48 3.03
C ASP A 235 29.22 -0.91 1.66
N THR A 236 29.05 -1.70 0.60
CA THR A 236 29.31 -1.30 -0.79
C THR A 236 28.40 -0.16 -1.24
N TYR A 237 27.10 -0.27 -0.99
CA TYR A 237 26.14 0.77 -1.38
C TYR A 237 26.30 2.06 -0.57
N ARG A 238 26.58 1.97 0.75
CA ARG A 238 26.86 3.17 1.57
C ARG A 238 28.04 3.98 1.04
N ARG A 239 29.09 3.31 0.57
CA ARG A 239 30.24 3.99 -0.04
C ARG A 239 29.83 4.74 -1.31
N ARG A 240 28.92 4.20 -2.12
CA ARG A 240 28.35 4.89 -3.30
C ARG A 240 27.54 6.13 -2.90
N LEU A 241 26.78 6.05 -1.81
CA LEU A 241 26.07 7.20 -1.22
C LEU A 241 26.99 8.22 -0.53
N GLY A 242 28.32 8.01 -0.52
CA GLY A 242 29.25 8.85 0.25
C GLY A 242 29.05 8.77 1.77
N LEU A 243 28.30 7.77 2.25
CA LEU A 243 27.97 7.58 3.66
C LEU A 243 29.03 6.70 4.34
N ARG A 244 29.51 7.15 5.51
CA ARG A 244 30.32 6.33 6.42
C ARG A 244 29.52 6.09 7.70
N ALA A 245 29.25 4.82 8.01
CA ALA A 245 28.66 4.49 9.30
C ALA A 245 29.68 4.71 10.41
N ASN A 246 29.42 5.76 11.19
CA ASN A 246 30.19 6.08 12.38
C ASN A 246 29.82 5.14 13.55
N GLY A 247 30.63 5.15 14.61
CA GLY A 247 30.40 4.28 15.77
C GLY A 247 29.06 4.52 16.46
N HIS A 248 28.55 5.76 16.43
CA HIS A 248 27.26 6.13 16.99
C HIS A 248 26.11 5.42 16.25
N ASP A 249 26.07 5.48 14.92
CA ASP A 249 25.00 4.88 14.12
C ASP A 249 24.97 3.35 14.31
N ARG A 250 26.15 2.71 14.38
CA ARG A 250 26.26 1.27 14.69
C ARG A 250 25.76 0.93 16.10
N ALA A 251 26.07 1.76 17.10
CA ALA A 251 25.60 1.55 18.47
C ALA A 251 24.08 1.73 18.58
N VAL A 252 23.50 2.72 17.90
CA VAL A 252 22.06 2.94 17.84
C VAL A 252 21.36 1.76 17.16
N SER A 253 21.83 1.33 15.98
CA SER A 253 21.31 0.14 15.29
C SER A 253 21.35 -1.10 16.19
N TRP A 254 22.50 -1.37 16.80
CA TRP A 254 22.66 -2.50 17.72
C TRP A 254 21.63 -2.44 18.87
N LEU A 255 21.49 -1.29 19.52
CA LEU A 255 20.54 -1.09 20.63
C LEU A 255 19.09 -1.32 20.17
N VAL A 256 18.70 -0.76 19.03
CA VAL A 256 17.33 -0.87 18.48
C VAL A 256 16.99 -2.33 18.18
N HIS A 257 17.82 -3.03 17.42
CA HIS A 257 17.56 -4.43 17.05
C HIS A 257 17.61 -5.38 18.25
N HIS A 258 18.56 -5.19 19.18
CA HIS A 258 18.69 -6.04 20.36
C HIS A 258 17.56 -5.81 21.36
N SER A 259 17.20 -4.55 21.60
CA SER A 259 16.08 -4.21 22.50
C SER A 259 14.75 -4.72 21.94
N ALA A 260 14.50 -4.58 20.64
CA ALA A 260 13.31 -5.11 20.00
C ALA A 260 13.23 -6.64 20.09
N ARG A 261 14.36 -7.34 19.90
CA ARG A 261 14.42 -8.79 20.12
C ARG A 261 14.08 -9.12 21.57
N TRP A 262 14.76 -8.52 22.54
CA TRP A 262 14.54 -8.78 23.96
C TRP A 262 13.10 -8.50 24.41
N ALA A 263 12.49 -7.42 23.92
CA ALA A 263 11.11 -7.06 24.23
C ALA A 263 10.09 -8.10 23.71
N LEU A 264 10.41 -8.80 22.62
CA LEU A 264 9.53 -9.76 21.97
C LEU A 264 9.81 -11.22 22.35
N VAL A 265 11.00 -11.55 22.86
CA VAL A 265 11.34 -12.89 23.34
C VAL A 265 10.38 -13.31 24.46
N GLY A 266 9.83 -14.52 24.37
CA GLY A 266 8.89 -15.08 25.36
C GLY A 266 7.46 -14.52 25.28
N GLN A 267 7.18 -13.53 24.43
CA GLN A 267 5.82 -12.99 24.25
C GLN A 267 4.93 -13.96 23.43
N PRO A 268 3.60 -13.92 23.61
CA PRO A 268 2.68 -14.72 22.80
C PRO A 268 2.74 -14.34 21.32
N ALA A 269 2.37 -15.27 20.43
CA ALA A 269 2.45 -15.09 18.96
C ALA A 269 1.82 -13.78 18.47
N ARG A 270 0.62 -13.42 18.97
CA ARG A 270 -0.08 -12.16 18.67
C ARG A 270 0.73 -10.87 18.88
N ARG A 271 1.75 -10.89 19.75
CA ARG A 271 2.66 -9.77 20.01
C ARG A 271 3.95 -9.87 19.21
N ARG A 272 4.41 -11.08 18.90
CA ARG A 272 5.64 -11.32 18.13
C ARG A 272 5.43 -11.17 16.63
N TYR A 273 4.24 -11.49 16.14
CA TYR A 273 3.90 -11.54 14.73
C TYR A 273 2.90 -10.44 14.33
N LEU A 274 2.90 -10.10 13.04
CA LEU A 274 1.86 -9.33 12.38
C LEU A 274 0.53 -10.12 12.39
N PRO A 275 -0.64 -9.46 12.24
CA PRO A 275 -1.94 -10.09 12.51
C PRO A 275 -2.21 -11.38 11.71
N LEU A 276 -2.00 -11.39 10.40
CA LEU A 276 -2.28 -12.57 9.57
C LEU A 276 -1.32 -13.72 9.90
N ALA A 277 -0.03 -13.40 10.06
CA ALA A 277 0.97 -14.38 10.51
C ALA A 277 0.65 -14.96 11.90
N ALA A 278 0.19 -14.14 12.84
CA ALA A 278 -0.19 -14.59 14.17
C ALA A 278 -1.40 -15.52 14.15
N THR A 279 -2.39 -15.26 13.29
CA THR A 279 -3.56 -16.12 13.08
C THR A 279 -3.16 -17.45 12.44
N ALA A 280 -2.37 -17.41 11.37
CA ALA A 280 -1.93 -18.60 10.65
C ALA A 280 -1.06 -19.51 11.54
N LEU A 281 -0.12 -18.94 12.30
CA LEU A 281 0.68 -19.68 13.29
C LEU A 281 -0.13 -20.20 14.48
N GLY A 282 -1.31 -19.64 14.72
CA GLY A 282 -2.27 -20.11 15.73
C GLY A 282 -3.21 -21.20 15.24
N GLY A 283 -3.10 -21.65 13.99
CA GLY A 283 -3.99 -22.64 13.37
C GLY A 283 -5.33 -22.08 12.92
N GLY A 284 -5.49 -20.76 12.86
CA GLY A 284 -6.70 -20.12 12.34
C GLY A 284 -6.66 -19.99 10.82
N GLN A 285 -7.77 -20.26 10.14
CA GLN A 285 -7.96 -19.87 8.74
C GLN A 285 -8.02 -18.35 8.62
N LEU A 286 -7.39 -17.81 7.58
CA LEU A 286 -7.44 -16.39 7.27
C LEU A 286 -8.85 -16.06 6.76
N GLN A 287 -9.60 -15.26 7.53
CA GLN A 287 -10.87 -14.73 7.04
C GLN A 287 -10.61 -13.52 6.14
N PRO A 288 -11.38 -13.34 5.05
CA PRO A 288 -11.40 -12.10 4.29
C PRO A 288 -11.77 -10.94 5.23
N HIS A 289 -10.85 -9.99 5.42
CA HIS A 289 -10.99 -8.73 6.17
C HIS A 289 -12.08 -8.66 7.25
N THR A 290 -11.71 -8.91 8.52
CA THR A 290 -12.49 -8.34 9.64
C THR A 290 -12.13 -6.86 9.82
N ALA A 291 -13.10 -6.00 9.57
CA ALA A 291 -13.03 -4.56 9.87
C ALA A 291 -12.63 -4.32 11.35
N ARG A 292 -11.83 -3.26 11.57
CA ARG A 292 -11.41 -2.80 12.91
C ARG A 292 -12.63 -2.36 13.75
N ARG A 293 -12.41 -2.04 15.03
CA ARG A 293 -13.45 -1.78 16.06
C ARG A 293 -13.84 -0.28 16.11
N PRO A 294 -15.09 0.10 16.45
CA PRO A 294 -15.59 1.47 16.27
C PRO A 294 -14.95 2.50 17.19
N LEU A 295 -14.72 3.72 16.67
CA LEU A 295 -14.46 4.91 17.48
C LEU A 295 -15.77 5.68 17.73
N PRO A 296 -15.91 6.41 18.87
CA PRO A 296 -17.11 7.18 19.16
C PRO A 296 -17.17 8.46 18.32
N THR A 297 -18.33 8.71 17.70
CA THR A 297 -18.65 9.93 16.94
C THR A 297 -18.98 11.11 17.87
N PRO A 298 -18.38 12.30 17.68
CA PRO A 298 -18.85 13.53 18.32
C PRO A 298 -20.01 14.17 17.53
N ARG A 299 -21.10 14.52 18.22
CA ARG A 299 -22.24 15.28 17.67
C ARG A 299 -21.91 16.79 17.59
N ARG A 300 -22.18 17.43 16.45
CA ARG A 300 -22.26 18.90 16.34
C ARG A 300 -23.34 19.36 15.34
N THR A 301 -23.91 20.53 15.64
CA THR A 301 -25.08 21.21 15.08
C THR A 301 -24.84 21.96 13.76
N PRO A 302 -25.88 22.30 12.98
CA PRO A 302 -25.76 22.69 11.57
C PRO A 302 -25.50 24.20 11.36
N ARG A 303 -24.58 24.48 10.43
CA ARG A 303 -24.38 25.76 9.71
C ARG A 303 -24.11 25.41 8.26
N ASP A 304 -24.31 26.34 7.32
CA ASP A 304 -24.08 26.14 5.88
C ASP A 304 -22.72 25.46 5.61
N VAL A 305 -22.78 24.17 5.29
CA VAL A 305 -21.64 23.25 5.25
C VAL A 305 -21.12 23.05 3.83
N ARG A 306 -21.72 23.64 2.79
CA ARG A 306 -21.36 23.33 1.40
C ARG A 306 -19.89 23.64 1.11
N SER A 307 -19.38 24.82 1.52
CA SER A 307 -17.96 25.15 1.33
C SER A 307 -17.03 24.22 2.10
N ALA A 308 -17.40 23.86 3.34
CA ALA A 308 -16.64 22.92 4.16
C ALA A 308 -16.65 21.50 3.55
N ARG A 309 -17.77 21.05 2.98
CA ARG A 309 -17.88 19.73 2.32
C ARG A 309 -17.07 19.66 1.03
N VAL A 310 -17.16 20.67 0.16
CA VAL A 310 -16.38 20.71 -1.09
C VAL A 310 -14.89 20.82 -0.79
N ALA A 311 -14.52 21.59 0.24
CA ALA A 311 -13.15 21.62 0.76
C ALA A 311 -12.71 20.25 1.30
N THR A 312 -13.53 19.58 2.10
CA THR A 312 -13.25 18.22 2.59
C THR A 312 -13.13 17.24 1.42
N PHE A 313 -13.95 17.37 0.38
CA PHE A 313 -13.88 16.55 -0.81
C PHE A 313 -12.56 16.76 -1.59
N PHE A 314 -12.09 18.00 -1.70
CA PHE A 314 -10.75 18.27 -2.22
C PHE A 314 -9.70 17.56 -1.38
N ASP A 315 -9.68 17.83 -0.08
CA ASP A 315 -8.61 17.40 0.83
C ASP A 315 -8.56 15.86 1.01
N ASP A 316 -9.72 15.20 1.10
CA ASP A 316 -9.80 13.77 1.41
C ASP A 316 -9.89 12.87 0.16
N VAL A 317 -10.41 13.41 -0.96
CA VAL A 317 -10.80 12.63 -2.15
C VAL A 317 -10.04 13.00 -3.41
N LEU A 318 -9.87 14.28 -3.73
CA LEU A 318 -9.20 14.66 -4.98
C LEU A 318 -7.69 14.74 -4.82
N ASP A 319 -7.22 15.27 -3.70
CA ASP A 319 -5.80 15.38 -3.37
C ASP A 319 -5.27 14.04 -2.81
N GLN A 320 -5.03 13.06 -3.68
CA GLN A 320 -4.46 11.77 -3.27
C GLN A 320 -2.99 11.89 -2.87
N THR A 321 -2.29 12.87 -3.43
CA THR A 321 -0.88 13.14 -3.16
C THR A 321 -0.64 14.09 -1.97
N GLY A 322 -1.69 14.66 -1.38
CA GLY A 322 -1.58 15.56 -0.25
C GLY A 322 -0.70 16.79 -0.51
N ASP A 323 -0.48 17.15 -1.77
CA ASP A 323 0.38 18.28 -2.15
C ASP A 323 -0.41 19.58 -2.32
N ASN A 324 -1.73 19.53 -2.04
CA ASN A 324 -2.70 20.62 -2.14
C ASN A 324 -2.97 21.07 -3.59
N PHE A 325 -2.70 20.18 -4.54
CA PHE A 325 -3.09 20.30 -5.94
C PHE A 325 -3.85 19.05 -6.40
N ILE A 326 -4.60 19.19 -7.49
CA ILE A 326 -5.17 18.06 -8.22
C ILE A 326 -4.39 17.92 -9.51
N THR A 327 -3.85 16.72 -9.73
CA THR A 327 -3.10 16.33 -10.92
C THR A 327 -3.73 15.12 -11.58
N ARG A 328 -3.29 14.80 -12.81
CA ARG A 328 -3.72 13.58 -13.50
C ARG A 328 -3.33 12.34 -12.69
N GLU A 329 -2.18 12.38 -12.03
CA GLU A 329 -1.63 11.34 -11.20
C GLU A 329 -2.54 11.03 -10.00
N ASP A 330 -3.19 12.03 -9.41
CA ASP A 330 -4.17 11.83 -8.34
C ASP A 330 -5.38 11.01 -8.81
N LEU A 331 -5.94 11.36 -9.97
CA LEU A 331 -7.06 10.63 -10.56
C LEU A 331 -6.65 9.20 -10.95
N TYR A 332 -5.44 9.02 -11.47
CA TYR A 332 -4.89 7.69 -11.74
C TYR A 332 -4.71 6.86 -10.48
N ALA A 333 -4.28 7.49 -9.37
CA ALA A 333 -4.19 6.83 -8.07
C ALA A 333 -5.58 6.44 -7.54
N MET A 334 -6.60 7.26 -7.77
CA MET A 334 -7.99 6.92 -7.44
C MET A 334 -8.51 5.75 -8.27
N ALA A 335 -8.37 5.80 -9.60
CA ALA A 335 -8.76 4.71 -10.50
C ALA A 335 -8.10 3.40 -10.06
N ARG A 336 -6.79 3.44 -9.80
CA ARG A 336 -6.06 2.28 -9.28
C ARG A 336 -6.59 1.81 -7.93
N SER A 337 -6.89 2.72 -7.01
CA SER A 337 -7.43 2.36 -5.70
C SER A 337 -8.79 1.66 -5.79
N VAL A 338 -9.59 2.00 -6.81
CA VAL A 338 -10.90 1.37 -7.07
C VAL A 338 -10.74 0.02 -7.77
N CYS A 339 -9.88 -0.05 -8.79
CA CYS A 339 -9.59 -1.31 -9.49
C CYS A 339 -8.86 -2.31 -8.59
N TRP A 340 -8.11 -1.84 -7.59
CA TRP A 340 -7.28 -2.66 -6.70
C TRP A 340 -8.02 -3.82 -6.02
N PRO A 341 -9.19 -3.60 -5.37
CA PRO A 341 -9.94 -4.71 -4.78
C PRO A 341 -10.71 -5.56 -5.80
N LEU A 342 -10.80 -5.14 -7.07
CA LEU A 342 -11.64 -5.78 -8.09
C LEU A 342 -10.85 -6.78 -8.97
N ASP A 343 -11.52 -7.85 -9.39
CA ASP A 343 -10.97 -8.86 -10.31
C ASP A 343 -11.32 -8.55 -11.78
N LEU A 344 -10.96 -7.34 -12.22
CA LEU A 344 -11.36 -6.83 -13.53
C LEU A 344 -10.59 -7.49 -14.67
N SER A 345 -11.28 -7.67 -15.81
CA SER A 345 -10.61 -7.91 -17.09
C SER A 345 -9.86 -6.65 -17.55
N ASP A 346 -8.85 -6.84 -18.41
CA ASP A 346 -8.08 -5.74 -19.01
C ASP A 346 -9.01 -4.69 -19.66
N THR A 347 -10.08 -5.15 -20.32
CA THR A 347 -11.07 -4.29 -20.96
C THR A 347 -11.94 -3.53 -19.95
N ALA A 348 -12.27 -4.12 -18.80
CA ALA A 348 -13.05 -3.46 -17.76
C ALA A 348 -12.19 -2.44 -16.99
N GLU A 349 -10.96 -2.81 -16.65
CA GLU A 349 -10.00 -1.91 -16.00
C GLU A 349 -9.67 -0.70 -16.89
N GLN A 350 -9.44 -0.92 -18.18
CA GLN A 350 -9.18 0.16 -19.15
C GLN A 350 -10.35 1.15 -19.23
N ARG A 351 -11.61 0.69 -19.19
CA ARG A 351 -12.78 1.57 -19.16
C ARG A 351 -12.80 2.49 -17.94
N VAL A 352 -12.38 1.98 -16.77
CA VAL A 352 -12.25 2.82 -15.56
C VAL A 352 -11.19 3.89 -15.79
N TYR A 353 -10.00 3.52 -16.28
CA TYR A 353 -8.94 4.50 -16.56
C TYR A 353 -9.34 5.57 -17.57
N GLU A 354 -10.00 5.19 -18.66
CA GLU A 354 -10.51 6.12 -19.68
C GLU A 354 -11.54 7.10 -19.10
N ALA A 355 -12.41 6.63 -18.19
CA ALA A 355 -13.39 7.47 -17.52
C ALA A 355 -12.72 8.49 -16.57
N PHE A 356 -11.66 8.09 -15.87
CA PHE A 356 -10.87 9.00 -15.03
C PHE A 356 -10.04 10.00 -15.86
N ASP A 357 -9.54 9.62 -17.04
CA ASP A 357 -8.90 10.55 -17.98
C ASP A 357 -9.88 11.59 -18.54
N ALA A 358 -11.11 11.16 -18.87
CA ALA A 358 -12.18 12.08 -19.26
C ALA A 358 -12.52 13.05 -18.12
N TRP A 359 -12.53 12.56 -16.88
CA TRP A 359 -12.73 13.41 -15.71
C TRP A 359 -11.58 14.41 -15.50
N TRP A 360 -10.33 13.99 -15.67
CA TRP A 360 -9.18 14.91 -15.63
C TRP A 360 -9.34 16.04 -16.64
N THR A 361 -9.76 15.74 -17.87
CA THR A 361 -9.97 16.75 -18.93
C THR A 361 -10.95 17.84 -18.50
N GLN A 362 -11.97 17.49 -17.69
CA GLN A 362 -12.92 18.46 -17.15
C GLN A 362 -12.36 19.24 -15.96
N LEU A 363 -11.56 18.60 -15.10
CA LEU A 363 -10.91 19.24 -13.96
C LEU A 363 -9.82 20.22 -14.40
N SER A 364 -9.02 19.87 -15.42
CA SER A 364 -7.98 20.75 -15.96
C SER A 364 -8.53 22.03 -16.57
N ALA A 365 -9.82 22.08 -16.91
CA ALA A 365 -10.46 23.34 -17.33
C ALA A 365 -10.65 24.35 -16.19
N LEU A 366 -10.43 23.93 -14.94
CA LEU A 366 -10.47 24.79 -13.75
C LEU A 366 -9.10 25.40 -13.42
N ASP A 367 -8.04 24.95 -14.08
CA ASP A 367 -6.68 25.52 -14.00
C ASP A 367 -6.69 26.91 -14.65
N ALA A 368 -6.71 27.95 -13.82
CA ALA A 368 -6.88 29.33 -14.27
C ALA A 368 -5.53 30.00 -14.57
N ASP A 369 -4.46 29.56 -13.94
CA ASP A 369 -3.11 30.09 -14.16
C ASP A 369 -2.30 29.30 -15.20
N GLY A 370 -2.80 28.14 -15.62
CA GLY A 370 -2.24 27.32 -16.69
C GLY A 370 -0.98 26.58 -16.27
N ASP A 371 -0.78 26.33 -14.98
CA ASP A 371 0.40 25.61 -14.47
C ASP A 371 0.33 24.08 -14.66
N GLY A 372 -0.78 23.59 -15.22
CA GLY A 372 -1.03 22.18 -15.49
C GLY A 372 -1.59 21.42 -14.29
N ARG A 373 -1.94 22.10 -13.19
CA ARG A 373 -2.47 21.53 -11.96
C ARG A 373 -3.64 22.39 -11.46
N VAL A 374 -4.54 21.81 -10.67
CA VAL A 374 -5.66 22.57 -10.10
C VAL A 374 -5.42 22.79 -8.62
N SER A 375 -5.15 24.03 -8.23
CA SER A 375 -4.98 24.39 -6.83
C SER A 375 -6.31 24.31 -6.06
N ARG A 376 -6.22 24.15 -4.75
CA ARG A 376 -7.39 24.22 -3.85
C ARG A 376 -8.23 25.48 -4.03
N THR A 377 -7.59 26.61 -4.28
CA THR A 377 -8.28 27.89 -4.47
C THR A 377 -9.04 27.91 -5.79
N GLU A 378 -8.43 27.46 -6.88
CA GLU A 378 -9.07 27.36 -8.19
C GLU A 378 -10.26 26.42 -8.16
N PHE A 379 -10.08 25.24 -7.56
CA PHE A 379 -11.16 24.28 -7.38
C PHE A 379 -12.33 24.89 -6.61
N LEU A 380 -12.10 25.47 -5.43
CA LEU A 380 -13.18 26.07 -4.63
C LEU A 380 -13.84 27.26 -5.33
N THR A 381 -13.06 28.08 -6.04
CA THR A 381 -13.57 29.25 -6.77
C THR A 381 -14.45 28.82 -7.93
N ALA A 382 -14.11 27.74 -8.64
CA ALA A 382 -14.90 27.28 -9.77
C ALA A 382 -16.13 26.44 -9.36
N THR A 383 -16.12 25.82 -8.17
CA THR A 383 -17.17 24.89 -7.73
C THR A 383 -18.25 25.50 -6.84
N LEU A 384 -17.95 26.54 -6.06
CA LEU A 384 -18.89 27.17 -5.13
C LEU A 384 -19.91 28.15 -5.74
N PRO A 385 -19.64 28.87 -6.85
CA PRO A 385 -20.59 29.86 -7.39
C PRO A 385 -21.85 29.26 -8.02
N VAL A 386 -21.87 27.97 -8.36
CA VAL A 386 -23.02 27.36 -9.08
C VAL A 386 -24.11 26.98 -8.08
N ALA A 387 -25.15 27.81 -7.99
CA ALA A 387 -26.32 27.57 -7.13
C ALA A 387 -27.35 26.69 -7.86
N GLY A 388 -27.53 25.45 -7.38
CA GLY A 388 -28.68 24.61 -7.71
C GLY A 388 -28.51 23.64 -8.89
N THR A 389 -27.42 23.73 -9.67
CA THR A 389 -27.10 22.79 -10.74
C THR A 389 -25.71 22.18 -10.54
N ALA A 390 -25.55 20.89 -10.87
CA ALA A 390 -24.25 20.24 -10.86
C ALA A 390 -23.36 20.89 -11.94
N SER A 391 -22.14 21.30 -11.56
CA SER A 391 -21.18 21.94 -12.47
C SER A 391 -20.80 21.00 -13.63
N PRO A 392 -20.36 21.51 -14.81
CA PRO A 392 -19.93 20.67 -15.93
C PRO A 392 -18.92 19.59 -15.55
N TYR A 393 -17.97 19.87 -14.63
CA TYR A 393 -17.03 18.84 -14.17
C TYR A 393 -17.71 17.68 -13.44
N VAL A 394 -18.84 17.93 -12.74
CA VAL A 394 -19.60 16.88 -12.07
C VAL A 394 -20.35 16.06 -13.12
N GLN A 395 -21.09 16.72 -14.00
CA GLN A 395 -21.95 16.03 -14.98
C GLN A 395 -21.18 15.32 -16.08
N GLN A 396 -20.11 15.92 -16.58
CA GLN A 396 -19.33 15.44 -17.73
C GLN A 396 -18.04 14.73 -17.32
N GLY A 397 -17.65 14.81 -16.04
CA GLY A 397 -16.43 14.20 -15.52
C GLY A 397 -16.70 13.19 -14.41
N LEU A 398 -17.06 13.67 -13.21
CA LEU A 398 -17.21 12.84 -12.02
C LEU A 398 -18.29 11.76 -12.18
N LEU A 399 -19.48 12.09 -12.67
CA LEU A 399 -20.57 11.12 -12.80
C LEU A 399 -20.22 9.99 -13.79
N PRO A 400 -19.67 10.26 -15.01
CA PRO A 400 -19.15 9.21 -15.88
C PRO A 400 -18.06 8.34 -15.23
N ALA A 401 -17.12 8.95 -14.49
CA ALA A 401 -16.08 8.21 -13.78
C ALA A 401 -16.69 7.27 -12.72
N MET A 402 -17.63 7.77 -11.91
CA MET A 402 -18.31 6.99 -10.88
C MET A 402 -19.24 5.93 -11.48
N ALA A 403 -19.82 6.18 -12.65
CA ALA A 403 -20.57 5.18 -13.40
C ALA A 403 -19.67 4.02 -13.87
N ALA A 404 -18.45 4.31 -14.33
CA ALA A 404 -17.47 3.27 -14.69
C ALA A 404 -17.01 2.48 -13.45
N VAL A 405 -16.86 3.14 -12.29
CA VAL A 405 -16.60 2.47 -11.01
C VAL A 405 -17.74 1.54 -10.63
N PHE A 406 -18.99 1.98 -10.79
CA PHE A 406 -20.17 1.14 -10.54
C PHE A 406 -20.15 -0.10 -11.44
N ASP A 407 -19.97 0.08 -12.75
CA ASP A 407 -19.93 -1.02 -13.72
C ASP A 407 -18.76 -1.99 -13.47
N ALA A 408 -17.68 -1.52 -12.86
CA ALA A 408 -16.55 -2.35 -12.44
C ALA A 408 -16.83 -3.08 -11.12
N ALA A 409 -17.64 -2.50 -10.25
CA ALA A 409 -18.02 -3.07 -8.96
C ALA A 409 -19.09 -4.17 -9.11
N ASP A 410 -20.00 -4.01 -10.08
CA ASP A 410 -21.04 -4.95 -10.49
C ASP A 410 -20.38 -6.14 -11.21
N SER A 411 -20.01 -7.14 -10.42
CA SER A 411 -19.17 -8.25 -10.85
C SER A 411 -19.95 -9.33 -11.59
N ASP A 412 -21.24 -9.47 -11.29
CA ASP A 412 -22.14 -10.41 -11.97
C ASP A 412 -22.90 -9.76 -13.15
N GLY A 413 -22.79 -8.43 -13.30
CA GLY A 413 -23.38 -7.67 -14.40
C GLY A 413 -24.91 -7.57 -14.30
N ASN A 414 -25.46 -7.69 -13.09
CA ASN A 414 -26.91 -7.68 -12.87
C ASN A 414 -27.51 -6.27 -12.90
N GLY A 415 -26.69 -5.21 -12.89
CA GLY A 415 -27.09 -3.81 -12.91
C GLY A 415 -27.25 -3.16 -11.54
N HIS A 416 -26.91 -3.89 -10.47
CA HIS A 416 -27.07 -3.50 -9.08
C HIS A 416 -25.83 -3.89 -8.27
N LEU A 417 -25.55 -3.17 -7.18
CA LEU A 417 -24.52 -3.57 -6.22
C LEU A 417 -25.14 -4.18 -4.99
N ASP A 418 -24.79 -5.43 -4.72
CA ASP A 418 -25.09 -6.04 -3.43
C ASP A 418 -24.10 -5.58 -2.33
N MET A 419 -24.36 -5.99 -1.09
CA MET A 419 -23.49 -5.65 0.05
C MET A 419 -22.07 -6.20 -0.08
N ALA A 420 -21.87 -7.34 -0.74
CA ALA A 420 -20.56 -7.96 -0.93
C ALA A 420 -19.74 -7.20 -1.97
N GLU A 421 -20.35 -6.83 -3.10
CA GLU A 421 -19.76 -6.01 -4.16
C GLU A 421 -19.45 -4.60 -3.67
N TYR A 422 -20.42 -3.96 -3.01
CA TYR A 422 -20.22 -2.65 -2.39
C TYR A 422 -19.06 -2.68 -1.36
N ARG A 423 -18.98 -3.73 -0.54
CA ARG A 423 -17.87 -3.90 0.42
C ARG A 423 -16.54 -4.10 -0.27
N THR A 424 -16.50 -4.74 -1.43
CA THR A 424 -15.26 -4.98 -2.16
C THR A 424 -14.63 -3.65 -2.58
N VAL A 425 -15.43 -2.73 -3.13
CA VAL A 425 -14.93 -1.42 -3.60
C VAL A 425 -14.79 -0.40 -2.47
N PHE A 426 -15.78 -0.29 -1.60
CA PHE A 426 -15.86 0.80 -0.62
C PHE A 426 -15.45 0.38 0.80
N GLY A 427 -15.37 -0.92 1.09
CA GLY A 427 -15.00 -1.46 2.40
C GLY A 427 -13.56 -1.26 2.86
N PRO A 428 -12.54 -1.21 1.99
CA PRO A 428 -11.19 -0.85 2.42
C PRO A 428 -11.07 0.59 2.94
N LYS A 429 -12.04 1.46 2.60
CA LYS A 429 -12.08 2.88 2.97
C LYS A 429 -13.00 3.16 4.16
N LEU A 430 -13.98 2.30 4.43
CA LEU A 430 -15.03 2.49 5.44
C LEU A 430 -15.01 1.41 6.52
N HIS A 431 -15.31 1.80 7.77
CA HIS A 431 -15.57 0.83 8.82
C HIS A 431 -16.86 0.06 8.50
N SER A 432 -16.92 -1.25 8.75
CA SER A 432 -18.10 -2.11 8.51
C SER A 432 -19.45 -1.56 8.98
N ALA A 433 -19.51 -0.85 10.12
CA ALA A 433 -20.74 -0.25 10.62
C ALA A 433 -21.18 0.99 9.82
N ASP A 434 -20.22 1.77 9.32
CA ASP A 434 -20.48 2.94 8.49
C ASP A 434 -20.66 2.55 7.02
N LEU A 435 -20.06 1.44 6.58
CA LEU A 435 -20.31 0.81 5.29
C LEU A 435 -21.74 0.30 5.17
N ASN A 436 -22.22 -0.46 6.17
CA ASN A 436 -23.60 -0.94 6.17
C ASN A 436 -24.60 0.23 6.23
N ARG A 437 -24.26 1.30 6.96
CA ARG A 437 -25.10 2.49 7.03
C ARG A 437 -25.11 3.26 5.72
N ALA A 438 -23.95 3.47 5.10
CA ALA A 438 -23.84 4.11 3.79
C ALA A 438 -24.59 3.31 2.72
N PHE A 439 -24.51 1.97 2.77
CA PHE A 439 -25.28 1.09 1.88
C PHE A 439 -26.78 1.33 2.01
N HIS A 440 -27.33 1.27 3.22
CA HIS A 440 -28.76 1.54 3.47
C HIS A 440 -29.20 2.98 3.19
N GLU A 441 -28.26 3.93 3.18
CA GLU A 441 -28.55 5.32 2.80
C GLU A 441 -28.55 5.52 1.28
N LEU A 442 -27.92 4.62 0.51
CA LEU A 442 -27.92 4.61 -0.95
C LEU A 442 -29.09 3.79 -1.52
N ASP A 443 -29.38 2.65 -0.89
CA ASP A 443 -30.55 1.80 -1.12
C ASP A 443 -31.82 2.53 -0.66
N SER A 444 -32.43 3.27 -1.57
CA SER A 444 -33.49 4.23 -1.25
C SER A 444 -34.86 3.56 -1.12
N ASP A 445 -35.05 2.42 -1.80
CA ASP A 445 -36.27 1.63 -1.73
C ASP A 445 -36.20 0.48 -0.70
N GLY A 446 -35.01 0.19 -0.17
CA GLY A 446 -34.77 -0.75 0.92
C GLY A 446 -34.77 -2.21 0.46
N ASP A 447 -34.55 -2.47 -0.83
CA ASP A 447 -34.57 -3.82 -1.42
C ASP A 447 -33.28 -4.62 -1.16
N GLY A 448 -32.27 -3.98 -0.57
CA GLY A 448 -30.98 -4.58 -0.26
C GLY A 448 -30.00 -4.58 -1.43
N GLN A 449 -30.29 -3.82 -2.49
CA GLN A 449 -29.46 -3.62 -3.67
C GLN A 449 -29.31 -2.12 -3.93
N ILE A 450 -28.19 -1.71 -4.55
CA ILE A 450 -28.00 -0.32 -4.97
C ILE A 450 -28.01 -0.27 -6.50
N THR A 451 -29.01 0.36 -7.07
CA THR A 451 -29.10 0.56 -8.51
C THR A 451 -28.12 1.66 -8.98
N LYS A 452 -27.71 1.61 -10.25
CA LYS A 452 -26.86 2.67 -10.83
C LYS A 452 -27.49 4.08 -10.73
N PRO A 453 -28.80 4.27 -10.98
CA PRO A 453 -29.46 5.55 -10.75
C PRO A 453 -29.37 6.02 -9.29
N GLU A 454 -29.65 5.16 -8.31
CA GLU A 454 -29.55 5.54 -6.89
C GLU A 454 -28.14 5.98 -6.50
N PHE A 455 -27.13 5.24 -6.97
CA PHE A 455 -25.73 5.57 -6.74
C PHE A 455 -25.33 6.94 -7.31
N LEU A 456 -25.72 7.22 -8.56
CA LEU A 456 -25.40 8.49 -9.22
C LEU A 456 -26.23 9.67 -8.69
N ASP A 457 -27.48 9.42 -8.29
CA ASP A 457 -28.35 10.43 -7.69
C ASP A 457 -27.83 10.84 -6.32
N ALA A 458 -27.38 9.89 -5.49
CA ALA A 458 -26.76 10.20 -4.20
C ALA A 458 -25.49 11.05 -4.35
N LEU A 459 -24.65 10.75 -5.35
CA LEU A 459 -23.48 11.56 -5.69
C LEU A 459 -23.88 12.96 -6.18
N THR A 460 -24.89 13.07 -7.03
CA THR A 460 -25.40 14.36 -7.52
C THR A 460 -25.94 15.20 -6.36
N GLN A 461 -26.67 14.60 -5.43
CA GLN A 461 -27.22 15.26 -4.25
C GLN A 461 -26.11 15.78 -3.32
N PHE A 462 -24.99 15.08 -3.18
CA PHE A 462 -23.84 15.53 -2.40
C PHE A 462 -23.32 16.92 -2.84
N PHE A 463 -23.24 17.14 -4.15
CA PHE A 463 -22.71 18.40 -4.73
C PHE A 463 -23.76 19.50 -4.88
N THR A 464 -25.05 19.16 -4.87
CA THR A 464 -26.16 20.09 -5.19
C THR A 464 -27.00 20.52 -3.97
N VAL A 465 -27.15 19.68 -2.94
CA VAL A 465 -28.04 19.96 -1.80
C VAL A 465 -27.38 20.88 -0.75
N ARG A 466 -28.12 21.90 -0.28
CA ARG A 466 -27.64 22.89 0.72
C ARG A 466 -27.66 22.40 2.18
N ALA A 467 -28.39 21.33 2.48
CA ALA A 467 -28.51 20.74 3.83
C ALA A 467 -27.53 19.58 4.05
N ASP A 468 -27.38 19.11 5.30
CA ASP A 468 -26.64 17.90 5.69
C ASP A 468 -27.28 16.68 5.01
N PHE A 469 -26.78 16.32 3.84
CA PHE A 469 -27.08 15.04 3.22
C PHE A 469 -25.94 14.08 3.60
N GLU A 470 -26.18 13.22 4.60
CA GLU A 470 -25.15 12.36 5.19
C GLU A 470 -24.69 11.24 4.23
N ALA A 471 -25.56 10.78 3.33
CA ALA A 471 -25.30 9.63 2.45
C ALA A 471 -24.12 9.86 1.49
N GLY A 472 -24.12 11.00 0.77
CA GLY A 472 -23.07 11.34 -0.19
C GLY A 472 -21.72 11.68 0.45
N ALA A 473 -21.73 12.15 1.69
CA ALA A 473 -20.50 12.46 2.44
C ALA A 473 -19.74 11.19 2.88
N ARG A 474 -20.44 10.05 2.99
CA ARG A 474 -19.86 8.78 3.45
C ARG A 474 -19.35 7.89 2.32
N LEU A 475 -19.81 8.10 1.10
CA LEU A 475 -19.25 7.48 -0.13
C LEU A 475 -17.72 7.59 -0.23
N PHE A 476 -17.15 8.62 0.39
CA PHE A 476 -15.72 8.92 0.31
C PHE A 476 -14.93 8.71 1.61
N GLY A 477 -15.55 8.14 2.66
CA GLY A 477 -14.86 7.78 3.89
C GLY A 477 -14.88 8.85 4.98
N ARG A 478 -15.51 8.51 6.11
CA ARG A 478 -15.05 8.89 7.45
C ARG A 478 -15.16 7.69 8.37
#